data_AF-A0A1F7FX87-F1
#
_entry.id   AF-A0A1F7FX87-F1
#
_cell.length_a   1.000
_cell.length_b   1.000
_cell.length_c   1.000
_cell.angle_alpha   90.00
_cell.angle_beta   90.00
_cell.angle_gamma   90.00
#
_symmetry.space_group_name_H-M   'P 1'
#
loop_
_entity.id
_entity.type
_entity.pdbx_description
1 polymer ?
#
loop_
_entity_poly.entity_id
_entity_poly.type
_entity_poly.pdbx_seq_one_letter_code
_entity_poly.pdbx_strand_id
1 'polypeptide(L)'
;MCMRKLSILFLVLVSAIFITGCLGDDDKDSGAVAPTTYVTLNGTLTAPDKIESSLLGNTLNNVDSEVRNRYRTAAVSVNGAQISTFEILDMLSNADWPCKIENVPQSSTGNYELAVVVGRITLRSKVRDSEKSQFRINLDTTAAAMLADVTRFEQHELLASYPAFVNALKNVLATSAQKTATVMTAGSIVNDGDVQAAMSTQKSHLESIADLTTNARFAYLQLENDLDGDGKVDLYVKPNSSGQRVSFYTPLSSDTSMLEGVTSLDAYVDSALLADFADVAKLSEERTFAGAPQTILGLYFKKSAGGDQYLKMYIHRVDIVEGDFSGVLVEYGFVNTATTAISKGQKTLMLAGATLAEGAVYATDFINDSDDTAGRLSFISATQGLGSTDNSRIVIAIDGQPDINKLSAAPEWLSGGNYDFNSTAALTRVFKNQLEAGDAFAAYFPKTKHYALFKINSIAADRIVVDYIVNASEDERLFK
;
A
#
# COMPACT_ATOMS: atom_id res chain seq x y z
N MET A 1 51.65 8.51 31.70
CA MET A 1 50.80 7.61 30.89
C MET A 1 49.56 8.31 30.29
N CYS A 2 49.50 9.65 30.23
CA CYS A 2 48.34 10.41 29.73
C CYS A 2 48.55 11.02 28.32
N MET A 3 49.78 11.05 27.80
CA MET A 3 50.07 11.70 26.51
C MET A 3 49.86 10.81 25.27
N ARG A 4 49.78 9.48 25.39
CA ARG A 4 49.53 8.58 24.23
C ARG A 4 48.06 8.50 23.80
N LYS A 5 47.11 8.82 24.68
CA LYS A 5 45.68 8.79 24.36
C LYS A 5 45.17 10.06 23.66
N LEU A 6 45.79 11.22 23.91
CA LEU A 6 45.46 12.45 23.18
C LEU A 6 45.97 12.42 21.73
N SER A 7 47.12 11.80 21.45
CA SER A 7 47.65 11.73 20.08
C SER A 7 46.83 10.83 19.15
N ILE A 8 46.15 9.81 19.69
CA ILE A 8 45.27 8.92 18.90
C ILE A 8 43.92 9.59 18.66
N LEU A 9 43.41 10.37 19.63
CA LEU A 9 42.16 11.13 19.45
C LEU A 9 42.33 12.25 18.40
N PHE A 10 43.52 12.87 18.33
CA PHE A 10 43.84 13.87 17.31
C PHE A 10 44.01 13.25 15.91
N LEU A 11 44.55 12.03 15.81
CA LEU A 11 44.72 11.34 14.53
C LEU A 11 43.37 10.85 13.96
N VAL A 12 42.44 10.42 14.82
CA VAL A 12 41.08 10.03 14.41
C VAL A 12 40.23 11.25 14.02
N LEU A 13 40.43 12.41 14.67
CA LEU A 13 39.70 13.64 14.31
C LEU A 13 40.20 14.26 12.99
N VAL A 14 41.50 14.15 12.68
CA VAL A 14 42.07 14.63 11.41
C VAL A 14 41.70 13.72 10.23
N SER A 15 41.44 12.43 10.48
CA SER A 15 40.99 11.49 9.44
C SER A 15 39.54 11.70 9.00
N ALA A 16 38.72 12.33 9.85
CA ALA A 16 37.32 12.66 9.55
C ALA A 16 37.16 13.98 8.76
N ILE A 17 38.21 14.78 8.64
CA ILE A 17 38.19 16.09 7.96
C ILE A 17 38.68 15.99 6.49
N PHE A 18 39.21 14.84 6.06
CA PHE A 18 39.71 14.65 4.69
C PHE A 18 38.69 14.10 3.67
N ILE A 19 37.39 13.99 4.00
CA ILE A 19 36.31 13.61 3.03
C ILE A 19 35.35 14.79 2.74
N THR A 20 35.70 16.00 3.15
CA THR A 20 35.08 17.23 2.66
C THR A 20 36.16 18.04 1.95
N GLY A 21 36.21 17.93 0.62
CA GLY A 21 37.20 18.60 -0.21
C GLY A 21 37.03 20.13 -0.21
N CYS A 22 38.20 20.77 -0.24
CA CYS A 22 38.52 22.15 -0.62
C CYS A 22 38.22 23.27 0.38
N LEU A 23 39.25 23.66 1.15
CA LEU A 23 39.59 25.08 1.36
C LEU A 23 41.11 25.26 1.42
N GLY A 24 41.62 26.01 0.46
CA GLY A 24 42.97 26.54 0.40
C GLY A 24 42.97 27.64 -0.66
N ASP A 25 42.60 28.85 -0.25
CA ASP A 25 43.15 30.08 -0.83
C ASP A 25 42.89 31.25 0.14
N ASP A 26 43.99 31.87 0.55
CA ASP A 26 44.01 33.18 1.20
C ASP A 26 43.71 34.25 0.14
N ASP A 27 42.52 34.84 0.15
CA ASP A 27 42.34 36.30 -0.04
C ASP A 27 40.86 36.74 -0.01
N LYS A 28 40.63 37.79 0.80
CA LYS A 28 39.56 38.81 0.74
C LYS A 28 38.11 38.41 1.04
N ASP A 29 37.57 39.05 2.09
CA ASP A 29 36.15 39.36 2.33
C ASP A 29 35.16 38.72 1.34
N SER A 30 34.75 37.49 1.62
CA SER A 30 33.50 36.93 1.10
C SER A 30 32.60 36.60 2.29
N GLY A 31 32.08 37.65 2.93
CA GLY A 31 30.85 37.49 3.70
C GLY A 31 29.83 36.83 2.78
N ALA A 32 29.28 35.69 3.20
CA ALA A 32 28.26 34.98 2.44
C ALA A 32 27.20 35.99 1.99
N VAL A 33 27.07 36.18 0.68
CA VAL A 33 26.11 37.12 0.10
C VAL A 33 24.74 36.66 0.57
N ALA A 34 24.09 37.46 1.43
CA ALA A 34 22.74 37.18 1.86
C ALA A 34 21.86 37.03 0.62
N PRO A 35 21.00 36.00 0.55
CA PRO A 35 20.15 35.78 -0.60
C PRO A 35 19.34 37.04 -0.88
N THR A 36 19.40 37.52 -2.11
CA THR A 36 18.74 38.76 -2.54
C THR A 36 17.21 38.63 -2.58
N THR A 37 16.70 37.39 -2.55
CA THR A 37 15.28 37.07 -2.68
C THR A 37 14.91 35.90 -1.78
N TYR A 38 13.71 35.96 -1.23
CA TYR A 38 13.12 34.93 -0.37
C TYR A 38 11.80 34.47 -0.97
N VAL A 39 11.46 33.20 -0.77
CA VAL A 39 10.22 32.59 -1.23
C VAL A 39 9.43 32.00 -0.06
N THR A 40 8.15 31.78 -0.31
CA THR A 40 7.29 30.99 0.56
C THR A 40 7.05 29.63 -0.08
N LEU A 41 7.25 28.56 0.68
CA LEU A 41 6.87 27.21 0.30
C LEU A 41 5.53 26.87 0.98
N ASN A 42 4.58 26.36 0.22
CA ASN A 42 3.29 25.86 0.71
C ASN A 42 3.10 24.41 0.27
N GLY A 43 2.61 23.56 1.16
CA GLY A 43 2.45 22.14 0.88
C GLY A 43 1.64 21.42 1.95
N THR A 44 1.78 20.10 1.99
CA THR A 44 1.19 19.25 3.02
C THR A 44 2.24 18.39 3.73
N LEU A 45 1.98 18.07 4.99
CA LEU A 45 2.73 17.12 5.78
C LEU A 45 1.82 15.99 6.24
N THR A 46 2.23 14.75 6.00
CA THR A 46 1.53 13.54 6.43
C THR A 46 2.45 12.77 7.37
N ALA A 47 2.03 12.58 8.62
CA ALA A 47 2.75 11.72 9.54
C ALA A 47 2.60 10.23 9.13
N PRO A 48 3.54 9.34 9.49
CA PRO A 48 3.33 7.90 9.31
C PRO A 48 2.05 7.41 10.01
N ASP A 49 1.33 6.48 9.38
CA ASP A 49 0.06 5.94 9.89
C ASP A 49 0.19 5.30 11.28
N LYS A 50 1.34 4.67 11.54
CA LYS A 50 1.68 4.06 12.82
C LYS A 50 3.05 4.53 13.24
N ILE A 51 3.14 5.06 14.45
CA ILE A 51 4.38 5.54 15.05
C ILE A 51 4.50 4.94 16.45
N GLU A 52 5.67 4.41 16.76
CA GLU A 52 5.99 4.03 18.12
C GLU A 52 6.33 5.29 18.94
N SER A 53 5.60 5.49 20.04
CA SER A 53 5.62 6.73 20.82
C SER A 53 7.00 7.12 21.38
N SER A 54 7.85 6.16 21.73
CA SER A 54 9.19 6.46 22.26
C SER A 54 10.10 7.11 21.23
N LEU A 55 9.78 6.99 19.93
CA LEU A 55 10.49 7.69 18.86
C LEU A 55 10.24 9.20 18.84
N LEU A 56 9.08 9.63 19.35
CA LEU A 56 8.69 11.04 19.40
C LEU A 56 9.19 11.74 20.68
N GLY A 57 9.68 10.98 21.68
CA GLY A 57 10.26 11.49 22.93
C GLY A 57 9.81 10.73 24.19
N ASN A 58 10.49 10.97 25.31
CA ASN A 58 10.42 10.12 26.52
C ASN A 58 9.13 10.17 27.37
N THR A 59 8.08 10.86 26.94
CA THR A 59 6.92 11.14 27.83
C THR A 59 5.64 11.44 27.04
N LEU A 60 5.26 10.57 26.11
CA LEU A 60 4.01 10.74 25.36
C LEU A 60 3.02 9.66 25.75
N ASN A 61 1.82 10.09 26.16
CA ASN A 61 0.64 9.23 26.07
C ASN A 61 0.36 9.11 24.57
N ASN A 62 0.28 7.88 24.04
CA ASN A 62 0.08 7.62 22.62
C ASN A 62 -1.36 7.97 22.18
N VAL A 63 -1.69 9.25 22.26
CA VAL A 63 -2.94 9.85 21.83
C VAL A 63 -2.65 10.79 20.68
N ASP A 64 -3.53 10.79 19.70
CA ASP A 64 -3.44 11.53 18.44
C ASP A 64 -3.14 13.04 18.64
N SER A 65 -3.67 13.67 19.69
CA SER A 65 -3.38 15.07 20.04
C SER A 65 -1.92 15.32 20.42
N GLU A 66 -1.26 14.38 21.11
CA GLU A 66 0.13 14.52 21.52
C GLU A 66 1.09 14.36 20.33
N VAL A 67 0.79 13.42 19.43
CA VAL A 67 1.53 13.25 18.18
C VAL A 67 1.47 14.54 17.35
N ARG A 68 0.27 15.09 17.14
CA ARG A 68 0.07 16.39 16.46
C ARG A 68 0.90 17.51 17.10
N ASN A 69 0.84 17.66 18.42
CA ASN A 69 1.59 18.70 19.12
C ASN A 69 3.11 18.59 18.88
N ARG A 70 3.65 17.37 18.80
CA ARG A 70 5.08 17.15 18.50
C ARG A 70 5.46 17.63 17.10
N TYR A 71 4.62 17.39 16.10
CA TYR A 71 4.85 17.87 14.74
C TYR A 71 4.75 19.40 14.60
N ARG A 72 3.96 20.09 15.44
CA ARG A 72 3.96 21.58 15.48
C ARG A 72 5.31 22.15 15.91
N THR A 73 6.04 21.43 16.74
CA THR A 73 7.36 21.82 17.26
C THR A 73 8.51 21.16 16.50
N ALA A 74 8.26 20.63 15.30
CA ALA A 74 9.28 19.94 14.53
C ALA A 74 10.46 20.86 14.21
N ALA A 75 11.67 20.31 14.20
CA ALA A 75 12.83 21.00 13.66
C ALA A 75 12.79 20.87 12.14
N VAL A 76 12.76 21.99 11.43
CA VAL A 76 12.70 22.02 9.97
C VAL A 76 13.95 22.65 9.40
N SER A 77 14.49 22.04 8.34
CA SER A 77 15.57 22.62 7.55
C SER A 77 15.22 22.64 6.06
N VAL A 78 15.75 23.64 5.36
CA VAL A 78 15.69 23.77 3.91
C VAL A 78 17.11 23.97 3.40
N ASN A 79 17.56 23.13 2.46
CA ASN A 79 18.93 23.11 1.93
C ASN A 79 19.99 23.06 3.05
N GLY A 80 19.70 22.29 4.11
CA GLY A 80 20.58 22.15 5.29
C GLY A 80 20.52 23.30 6.30
N ALA A 81 19.89 24.44 5.97
CA ALA A 81 19.72 25.55 6.90
C ALA A 81 18.44 25.38 7.73
N GLN A 82 18.52 25.52 9.05
CA GLN A 82 17.36 25.45 9.92
C GLN A 82 16.43 26.66 9.71
N ILE A 83 15.12 26.40 9.63
CA ILE A 83 14.08 27.40 9.41
C ILE A 83 13.15 27.47 10.62
N SER A 84 12.89 28.70 11.09
CA SER A 84 12.02 28.96 12.25
C SER A 84 10.58 29.34 11.89
N THR A 85 10.29 29.56 10.61
CA THR A 85 9.01 30.02 10.08
C THR A 85 8.09 28.88 9.62
N PHE A 86 8.45 27.63 9.94
CA PHE A 86 7.61 26.48 9.63
C PHE A 86 6.33 26.53 10.48
N GLU A 87 5.19 26.47 9.81
CA GLU A 87 3.87 26.49 10.42
C GLU A 87 3.00 25.38 9.82
N ILE A 88 2.21 24.71 10.67
CA ILE A 88 1.13 23.81 10.24
C ILE A 88 -0.19 24.56 10.47
N LEU A 89 -0.83 24.93 9.36
CA LEU A 89 -1.95 25.88 9.29
C LEU A 89 -3.24 25.28 9.88
N ASP A 90 -3.47 24.00 9.61
CA ASP A 90 -4.61 23.26 10.13
C ASP A 90 -4.18 21.82 10.48
N MET A 91 -4.61 21.35 11.65
CA MET A 91 -4.43 19.96 12.08
C MET A 91 -5.76 19.33 12.50
N LEU A 92 -6.85 19.65 11.80
CA LEU A 92 -8.03 18.78 11.79
C LEU A 92 -7.60 17.33 11.56
N SER A 93 -8.46 16.37 11.91
CA SER A 93 -8.17 14.93 11.88
C SER A 93 -8.01 14.34 10.47
N ASN A 94 -7.59 15.13 9.47
CA ASN A 94 -7.16 14.64 8.18
C ASN A 94 -5.70 14.15 8.25
N ALA A 95 -5.34 13.23 7.35
CA ALA A 95 -3.98 12.68 7.29
C ALA A 95 -2.96 13.68 6.74
N ASP A 96 -3.41 14.61 5.87
CA ASP A 96 -2.56 15.59 5.19
C ASP A 96 -2.75 16.99 5.82
N TRP A 97 -1.77 17.43 6.63
CA TRP A 97 -1.81 18.73 7.30
C TRP A 97 -1.22 19.82 6.42
N PRO A 98 -1.97 20.87 6.06
CA PRO A 98 -1.43 21.99 5.30
C PRO A 98 -0.30 22.69 6.08
N CYS A 99 0.83 22.91 5.43
CA CYS A 99 2.01 23.55 6.03
C CYS A 99 2.56 24.68 5.16
N LYS A 100 3.25 25.60 5.82
CA LYS A 100 3.83 26.81 5.23
C LYS A 100 5.25 27.02 5.78
N ILE A 101 6.16 27.43 4.90
CA ILE A 101 7.52 27.85 5.26
C ILE A 101 7.78 29.21 4.63
N GLU A 102 7.87 30.24 5.44
CA GLU A 102 8.16 31.60 4.98
C GLU A 102 9.65 31.90 4.99
N ASN A 103 10.07 32.95 4.29
CA ASN A 103 11.44 33.46 4.33
C ASN A 103 12.49 32.39 3.99
N VAL A 104 12.18 31.49 3.05
CA VAL A 104 13.14 30.51 2.53
C VAL A 104 14.04 31.22 1.52
N PRO A 105 15.38 31.18 1.67
CA PRO A 105 16.30 31.67 0.66
C PRO A 105 15.98 31.11 -0.72
N GLN A 106 15.83 31.98 -1.73
CA GLN A 106 15.59 31.49 -3.08
C GLN A 106 16.78 30.64 -3.55
N SER A 107 16.50 29.42 -3.99
CA SER A 107 17.53 28.49 -4.47
C SER A 107 17.97 28.89 -5.87
N SER A 108 19.28 29.03 -6.08
CA SER A 108 19.84 29.34 -7.41
C SER A 108 19.69 28.20 -8.40
N THR A 109 19.52 26.96 -7.92
CA THR A 109 19.27 25.78 -8.75
C THR A 109 17.78 25.52 -8.98
N GLY A 110 16.90 26.32 -8.36
CA GLY A 110 15.45 26.10 -8.40
C GLY A 110 14.99 24.86 -7.61
N ASN A 111 15.84 24.28 -6.76
CA ASN A 111 15.53 23.10 -5.96
C ASN A 111 15.67 23.38 -4.47
N TYR A 112 14.75 22.82 -3.68
CA TYR A 112 14.67 22.95 -2.23
C TYR A 112 14.66 21.56 -1.59
N GLU A 113 15.63 21.26 -0.74
CA GLU A 113 15.69 20.03 0.05
C GLU A 113 15.15 20.28 1.44
N LEU A 114 13.96 19.76 1.73
CA LEU A 114 13.27 19.89 3.00
C LEU A 114 13.54 18.67 3.87
N ALA A 115 13.77 18.91 5.16
CA ALA A 115 13.74 17.89 6.19
C ALA A 115 12.93 18.37 7.39
N VAL A 116 11.97 17.56 7.82
CA VAL A 116 11.17 17.77 9.02
C VAL A 116 11.50 16.68 10.02
N VAL A 117 12.01 17.07 11.19
CA VAL A 117 12.52 16.16 12.22
C VAL A 117 11.68 16.29 13.49
N VAL A 118 11.11 15.16 13.93
CA VAL A 118 10.34 15.03 15.16
C VAL A 118 10.89 13.84 15.95
N GLY A 119 11.69 14.12 16.99
CA GLY A 119 12.38 13.07 17.73
C GLY A 119 13.30 12.27 16.80
N ARG A 120 12.99 10.97 16.62
CA ARG A 120 13.69 10.04 15.71
C ARG A 120 12.93 9.78 14.40
N ILE A 121 11.89 10.56 14.11
CA ILE A 121 11.18 10.53 12.83
C ILE A 121 11.72 11.68 11.97
N THR A 122 12.25 11.35 10.80
CA THR A 122 12.68 12.33 9.80
C THR A 122 11.90 12.11 8.52
N LEU A 123 11.17 13.13 8.08
CA LEU A 123 10.49 13.15 6.78
C LEU A 123 11.21 14.12 5.86
N ARG A 124 11.38 13.75 4.59
CA ARG A 124 12.15 14.51 3.60
C ARG A 124 11.34 14.76 2.34
N SER A 125 11.68 15.83 1.63
CA SER A 125 11.17 16.10 0.28
C SER A 125 12.14 16.99 -0.49
N LYS A 126 12.38 16.70 -1.76
CA LYS A 126 13.07 17.56 -2.73
C LYS A 126 12.04 18.20 -3.64
N VAL A 127 11.96 19.53 -3.60
CA VAL A 127 10.90 20.33 -4.22
C VAL A 127 11.49 21.23 -5.29
N ARG A 128 10.93 21.16 -6.50
CA ARG A 128 11.28 22.10 -7.59
C ARG A 128 10.55 23.43 -7.39
N ASP A 129 11.09 24.50 -7.95
CA ASP A 129 10.44 25.83 -7.89
C ASP A 129 9.02 25.82 -8.48
N SER A 130 8.75 24.95 -9.47
CA SER A 130 7.43 24.71 -10.04
C SER A 130 6.44 24.03 -9.09
N GLU A 131 6.92 23.43 -8.00
CA GLU A 131 6.14 22.65 -7.03
C GLU A 131 6.03 23.36 -5.67
N LYS A 132 6.65 24.54 -5.51
CA LYS A 132 6.72 25.27 -4.24
C LYS A 132 5.38 25.63 -3.61
N SER A 133 4.28 25.60 -4.37
CA SER A 133 2.93 25.89 -3.89
C SER A 133 2.10 24.65 -3.56
N GLN A 134 2.62 23.44 -3.80
CA GLN A 134 1.86 22.19 -3.67
C GLN A 134 2.76 20.98 -3.36
N PHE A 135 3.85 21.17 -2.62
CA PHE A 135 4.72 20.05 -2.28
C PHE A 135 4.07 19.14 -1.23
N ARG A 136 4.58 17.91 -1.11
CA ARG A 136 4.20 16.94 -0.08
C ARG A 136 5.43 16.55 0.74
N ILE A 137 5.24 16.33 2.04
CA ILE A 137 6.22 15.75 2.96
C ILE A 137 5.55 14.55 3.64
N ASN A 138 5.90 13.35 3.21
CA ASN A 138 5.38 12.10 3.76
C ASN A 138 6.42 10.98 3.57
N LEU A 139 6.06 9.72 3.85
CA LEU A 139 6.96 8.59 3.64
C LEU A 139 7.28 8.33 2.16
N ASP A 140 6.36 8.59 1.22
CA ASP A 140 6.62 8.45 -0.23
C ASP A 140 7.72 9.42 -0.68
N THR A 141 7.57 10.72 -0.35
CA THR A 141 8.56 11.74 -0.70
C THR A 141 9.86 11.52 0.05
N THR A 142 9.82 10.96 1.26
CA THR A 142 11.03 10.61 2.01
C THR A 142 11.80 9.50 1.31
N ALA A 143 11.12 8.41 0.94
CA ALA A 143 11.73 7.31 0.19
C ALA A 143 12.30 7.78 -1.15
N ALA A 144 11.52 8.55 -1.91
CA ALA A 144 11.96 9.10 -3.20
C ALA A 144 13.12 10.10 -3.04
N ALA A 145 13.13 10.95 -2.01
CA ALA A 145 14.25 11.85 -1.71
C ALA A 145 15.53 11.07 -1.39
N MET A 146 15.42 9.99 -0.59
CA MET A 146 16.55 9.14 -0.24
C MET A 146 17.13 8.43 -1.47
N LEU A 147 16.28 7.93 -2.37
CA LEU A 147 16.74 7.34 -3.64
C LEU A 147 17.35 8.40 -4.57
N ALA A 148 16.79 9.61 -4.63
CA ALA A 148 17.34 10.72 -5.40
C ALA A 148 18.72 11.19 -4.90
N ASP A 149 19.05 10.98 -3.61
CA ASP A 149 20.38 11.28 -3.09
C ASP A 149 21.47 10.33 -3.60
N VAL A 150 21.08 9.10 -3.97
CA VAL A 150 22.04 8.02 -4.27
C VAL A 150 21.95 7.49 -5.70
N THR A 151 21.02 8.03 -6.50
CA THR A 151 20.83 7.71 -7.91
C THR A 151 20.89 8.99 -8.75
N ARG A 152 20.84 8.85 -10.07
CA ARG A 152 20.77 9.98 -11.00
C ARG A 152 19.36 10.53 -11.22
N PHE A 153 18.34 9.86 -10.69
CA PHE A 153 16.93 10.21 -10.92
C PHE A 153 16.49 11.28 -9.94
N GLU A 154 15.66 12.20 -10.40
CA GLU A 154 15.07 13.19 -9.51
C GLU A 154 13.87 12.61 -8.74
N GLN A 155 13.57 13.18 -7.56
CA GLN A 155 12.43 12.73 -6.74
C GLN A 155 11.11 12.66 -7.53
N HIS A 156 10.86 13.65 -8.39
CA HIS A 156 9.63 13.72 -9.15
C HIS A 156 9.52 12.59 -10.20
N GLU A 157 10.64 12.20 -10.81
CA GLU A 157 10.72 11.06 -11.74
C GLU A 157 10.50 9.75 -10.99
N LEU A 158 11.12 9.61 -9.81
CA LEU A 158 10.96 8.43 -8.96
C LEU A 158 9.51 8.21 -8.54
N LEU A 159 8.80 9.28 -8.17
CA LEU A 159 7.39 9.21 -7.80
C LEU A 159 6.47 8.90 -9.00
N ALA A 160 6.81 9.38 -10.20
CA ALA A 160 5.96 9.23 -11.38
C ALA A 160 6.19 7.90 -12.13
N SER A 161 7.45 7.53 -12.36
CA SER A 161 7.87 6.44 -13.25
C SER A 161 8.44 5.24 -12.50
N TYR A 162 8.88 5.41 -11.25
CA TYR A 162 9.47 4.34 -10.46
C TYR A 162 8.76 4.08 -9.12
N PRO A 163 7.40 4.13 -9.06
CA PRO A 163 6.69 4.06 -7.79
C PRO A 163 6.90 2.74 -7.03
N ALA A 164 7.09 1.61 -7.71
CA ALA A 164 7.38 0.33 -7.05
C ALA A 164 8.68 0.36 -6.22
N PHE A 165 9.72 1.03 -6.72
CA PHE A 165 11.00 1.19 -6.01
C PHE A 165 10.85 2.10 -4.78
N VAL A 166 10.08 3.18 -4.94
CA VAL A 166 9.73 4.10 -3.85
C VAL A 166 8.93 3.37 -2.77
N ASN A 167 7.90 2.60 -3.17
CA ASN A 167 7.04 1.83 -2.28
C ASN A 167 7.82 0.80 -1.47
N ALA A 168 8.74 0.07 -2.10
CA ALA A 168 9.59 -0.89 -1.40
C ALA A 168 10.39 -0.23 -0.25
N LEU A 169 11.00 0.95 -0.49
CA LEU A 169 11.72 1.67 0.55
C LEU A 169 10.78 2.31 1.58
N LYS A 170 9.63 2.85 1.13
CA LYS A 170 8.59 3.42 1.98
C LYS A 170 8.07 2.43 3.01
N ASN A 171 7.83 1.19 2.61
CA ASN A 171 7.32 0.15 3.51
C ASN A 171 8.33 -0.16 4.62
N VAL A 172 9.63 -0.20 4.29
CA VAL A 172 10.70 -0.37 5.29
C VAL A 172 10.80 0.85 6.22
N LEU A 173 10.62 2.06 5.70
CA LEU A 173 10.51 3.28 6.53
C LEU A 173 9.30 3.21 7.49
N ALA A 174 8.15 2.73 7.00
CA ALA A 174 6.94 2.55 7.82
C ALA A 174 7.15 1.49 8.91
N THR A 175 7.87 0.40 8.63
CA THR A 175 8.29 -0.58 9.64
C THR A 175 9.28 0.02 10.63
N SER A 176 10.24 0.83 10.17
CA SER A 176 11.20 1.53 11.03
C SER A 176 10.52 2.48 12.02
N ALA A 177 9.48 3.20 11.57
CA ALA A 177 8.67 4.08 12.42
C ALA A 177 7.90 3.35 13.53
N GLN A 178 7.84 2.01 13.51
CA GLN A 178 7.20 1.18 14.53
C GLN A 178 8.22 0.52 15.49
N LYS A 179 9.53 0.71 15.27
CA LYS A 179 10.57 0.23 16.19
C LYS A 179 10.59 1.09 17.45
N THR A 180 10.99 0.49 18.57
CA THR A 180 11.22 1.26 19.81
C THR A 180 12.50 2.09 19.72
N ALA A 181 12.59 3.17 20.50
CA ALA A 181 13.79 4.00 20.59
C ALA A 181 15.01 3.21 21.09
N THR A 182 14.82 2.13 21.85
CA THR A 182 15.93 1.26 22.28
C THR A 182 16.50 0.46 21.10
N VAL A 183 15.64 0.02 20.18
CA VAL A 183 16.06 -0.74 18.99
C VAL A 183 16.64 0.18 17.92
N MET A 184 16.11 1.40 17.76
CA MET A 184 16.58 2.34 16.75
C MET A 184 17.83 3.12 17.18
N THR A 185 18.99 2.47 17.13
CA THR A 185 20.30 3.06 17.53
C THR A 185 20.79 4.16 16.60
N ALA A 186 20.29 4.22 15.36
CA ALA A 186 20.74 5.15 14.31
C ALA A 186 20.22 6.60 14.44
N GLY A 187 19.50 6.91 15.52
CA GLY A 187 19.02 8.26 15.83
C GLY A 187 17.81 8.73 15.00
N SER A 188 17.58 8.19 13.81
CA SER A 188 16.41 8.47 12.98
C SER A 188 16.03 7.29 12.08
N ILE A 189 14.74 7.18 11.70
CA ILE A 189 14.22 6.16 10.77
C ILE A 189 14.97 6.12 9.43
N VAL A 190 15.39 7.29 8.92
CA VAL A 190 16.10 7.36 7.64
C VAL A 190 17.50 6.74 7.72
N ASN A 191 18.06 6.60 8.92
CA ASN A 191 19.39 6.03 9.15
C ASN A 191 19.33 4.58 9.65
N ASP A 192 18.13 4.01 9.82
CA ASP A 192 17.95 2.63 10.25
C ASP A 192 18.67 1.66 9.29
N GLY A 193 19.34 0.64 9.84
CA GLY A 193 20.12 -0.32 9.05
C GLY A 193 19.29 -1.03 7.99
N ASP A 194 18.04 -1.38 8.30
CA ASP A 194 17.14 -2.04 7.34
C ASP A 194 16.75 -1.08 6.21
N VAL A 195 16.52 0.20 6.53
CA VAL A 195 16.21 1.25 5.55
C VAL A 195 17.41 1.49 4.64
N GLN A 196 18.62 1.57 5.20
CA GLN A 196 19.85 1.76 4.43
C GLN A 196 20.15 0.57 3.52
N ALA A 197 19.92 -0.66 3.99
CA ALA A 197 20.03 -1.86 3.17
C ALA A 197 19.01 -1.85 2.03
N ALA A 198 17.74 -1.55 2.31
CA ALA A 198 16.69 -1.45 1.29
C ALA A 198 17.02 -0.37 0.25
N MET A 199 17.48 0.81 0.67
CA MET A 199 17.90 1.89 -0.22
C MET A 199 19.03 1.44 -1.15
N SER A 200 20.04 0.73 -0.63
CA SER A 200 21.15 0.20 -1.44
C SER A 200 20.68 -0.85 -2.47
N THR A 201 19.74 -1.70 -2.08
CA THR A 201 19.13 -2.68 -2.99
C THR A 201 18.36 -1.98 -4.10
N GLN A 202 17.46 -1.05 -3.76
CA GLN A 202 16.66 -0.33 -4.75
C GLN A 202 17.52 0.55 -5.67
N LYS A 203 18.58 1.17 -5.14
CA LYS A 203 19.59 1.85 -5.97
C LYS A 203 20.14 0.93 -7.06
N SER A 204 20.61 -0.26 -6.67
CA SER A 204 21.22 -1.20 -7.61
C SER A 204 20.23 -1.63 -8.70
N HIS A 205 18.97 -1.87 -8.33
CA HIS A 205 17.93 -2.18 -9.30
C HIS A 205 17.61 -1.01 -10.24
N LEU A 206 17.49 0.21 -9.71
CA LEU A 206 17.25 1.44 -10.50
C LEU A 206 18.40 1.75 -11.47
N GLU A 207 19.64 1.54 -11.05
CA GLU A 207 20.80 1.72 -11.94
C GLU A 207 20.81 0.69 -13.07
N SER A 208 20.25 -0.51 -12.84
CA SER A 208 20.15 -1.56 -13.87
C SER A 208 19.14 -1.29 -14.98
N ILE A 209 18.31 -0.23 -14.82
CA ILE A 209 17.26 0.19 -15.77
C ILE A 209 17.53 1.57 -16.37
N ALA A 210 18.68 2.16 -16.05
CA ALA A 210 19.07 3.51 -16.44
C ALA A 210 18.90 3.76 -17.96
N ASP A 211 19.24 2.82 -18.82
CA ASP A 211 19.22 3.07 -20.27
C ASP A 211 17.80 2.99 -20.89
N LEU A 212 16.78 2.66 -20.11
CA LEU A 212 15.39 2.59 -20.55
C LEU A 212 14.73 3.95 -20.38
N THR A 213 14.93 4.84 -21.35
CA THR A 213 14.30 6.17 -21.37
C THR A 213 12.83 6.06 -21.78
N THR A 214 11.91 6.00 -20.82
CA THR A 214 10.46 6.03 -21.10
C THR A 214 9.70 6.74 -19.98
N ASN A 215 8.48 7.23 -20.27
CA ASN A 215 7.55 7.75 -19.25
C ASN A 215 6.76 6.61 -18.56
N ALA A 216 7.09 5.36 -18.83
CA ALA A 216 6.36 4.21 -18.32
C ALA A 216 6.72 3.90 -16.87
N ARG A 217 5.89 3.09 -16.22
CA ARG A 217 6.17 2.61 -14.86
C ARG A 217 7.02 1.36 -14.94
N PHE A 218 8.12 1.34 -14.20
CA PHE A 218 8.99 0.18 -14.10
C PHE A 218 8.97 -0.43 -12.71
N ALA A 219 9.15 -1.75 -12.66
CA ALA A 219 9.40 -2.48 -11.43
C ALA A 219 10.50 -3.52 -11.66
N TYR A 220 11.29 -3.76 -10.61
CA TYR A 220 12.19 -4.90 -10.54
C TYR A 220 11.61 -5.93 -9.58
N LEU A 221 10.83 -6.85 -10.14
CA LEU A 221 10.01 -7.77 -9.37
C LEU A 221 10.87 -8.81 -8.65
N GLN A 222 10.62 -8.95 -7.35
CA GLN A 222 11.13 -10.00 -6.49
C GLN A 222 10.06 -11.09 -6.34
N LEU A 223 10.27 -12.03 -5.42
CA LEU A 223 9.29 -13.10 -5.16
C LEU A 223 7.92 -12.55 -4.72
N GLU A 224 7.93 -11.45 -3.96
CA GLU A 224 6.75 -10.77 -3.43
C GLU A 224 6.87 -9.28 -3.70
N ASN A 225 5.81 -8.67 -4.25
CA ASN A 225 5.84 -7.28 -4.70
C ASN A 225 4.57 -6.54 -4.33
N ASP A 226 4.75 -5.36 -3.75
CA ASP A 226 3.71 -4.36 -3.50
C ASP A 226 3.84 -3.26 -4.57
N LEU A 227 2.97 -3.32 -5.60
CA LEU A 227 3.06 -2.44 -6.77
C LEU A 227 2.28 -1.15 -6.56
N ASP A 228 1.21 -1.17 -5.77
CA ASP A 228 0.38 0.01 -5.50
C ASP A 228 0.81 0.78 -4.23
N GLY A 229 1.60 0.14 -3.35
CA GLY A 229 2.21 0.73 -2.17
C GLY A 229 1.33 0.71 -0.94
N ASP A 230 0.30 -0.13 -0.88
CA ASP A 230 -0.61 -0.22 0.28
C ASP A 230 -0.04 -1.05 1.45
N GLY A 231 1.16 -1.61 1.28
CA GLY A 231 1.84 -2.45 2.26
C GLY A 231 1.49 -3.94 2.16
N LYS A 232 0.66 -4.34 1.20
CA LYS A 232 0.32 -5.72 0.91
C LYS A 232 0.99 -6.17 -0.38
N VAL A 233 1.22 -7.48 -0.49
CA VAL A 233 1.80 -8.03 -1.71
C VAL A 233 0.69 -8.15 -2.77
N ASP A 234 0.87 -7.58 -3.94
CA ASP A 234 -0.10 -7.62 -5.05
C ASP A 234 0.27 -8.63 -6.13
N LEU A 235 1.56 -8.95 -6.22
CA LEU A 235 2.10 -9.78 -7.29
C LEU A 235 3.20 -10.68 -6.76
N TYR A 236 3.07 -11.96 -7.10
CA TYR A 236 4.06 -12.97 -6.83
C TYR A 236 4.80 -13.37 -8.09
N VAL A 237 6.10 -13.60 -7.93
CA VAL A 237 6.94 -14.26 -8.92
C VAL A 237 7.38 -15.59 -8.37
N LYS A 238 7.09 -16.67 -9.09
CA LYS A 238 7.41 -18.02 -8.65
C LYS A 238 8.37 -18.71 -9.61
N PRO A 239 9.63 -18.92 -9.21
CA PRO A 239 10.52 -19.82 -9.91
C PRO A 239 9.94 -21.23 -9.98
N ASN A 240 10.10 -21.88 -11.13
CA ASN A 240 9.73 -23.28 -11.30
C ASN A 240 10.70 -24.20 -10.52
N SER A 241 10.40 -25.50 -10.43
CA SER A 241 11.22 -26.47 -9.67
C SER A 241 12.67 -26.58 -10.16
N SER A 242 12.92 -26.27 -11.44
CA SER A 242 14.28 -26.21 -12.01
C SER A 242 15.03 -24.90 -11.71
N GLY A 243 14.36 -23.87 -11.18
CA GLY A 243 14.93 -22.54 -10.98
C GLY A 243 15.22 -21.76 -12.29
N GLN A 244 14.84 -22.30 -13.46
CA GLN A 244 15.21 -21.76 -14.77
C GLN A 244 14.15 -20.87 -15.42
N ARG A 245 12.92 -20.90 -14.90
CA ARG A 245 11.80 -20.12 -15.41
C ARG A 245 10.96 -19.60 -14.27
N VAL A 246 10.21 -18.53 -14.50
CA VAL A 246 9.28 -17.96 -13.53
C VAL A 246 7.85 -17.96 -14.06
N SER A 247 6.87 -18.12 -13.17
CA SER A 247 5.48 -17.77 -13.42
C SER A 247 5.08 -16.57 -12.57
N PHE A 248 3.97 -15.94 -12.95
CA PHE A 248 3.41 -14.78 -12.26
C PHE A 248 2.00 -15.10 -11.82
N TYR A 249 1.62 -14.65 -10.63
CA TYR A 249 0.24 -14.73 -10.17
C TYR A 249 -0.03 -13.58 -9.19
N THR A 250 -1.29 -13.18 -9.10
CA THR A 250 -1.75 -12.23 -8.10
C THR A 250 -2.41 -13.00 -6.96
N PRO A 251 -2.71 -12.34 -5.84
CA PRO A 251 -3.52 -12.92 -4.79
C PRO A 251 -4.86 -13.48 -5.24
N LEU A 252 -5.40 -12.94 -6.33
CA LEU A 252 -6.74 -13.21 -6.81
C LEU A 252 -6.77 -14.26 -7.92
N SER A 253 -5.70 -14.37 -8.69
CA SER A 253 -5.69 -15.31 -9.80
C SER A 253 -4.29 -15.73 -10.21
N SER A 254 -4.16 -17.00 -10.54
CA SER A 254 -3.05 -17.57 -11.30
C SER A 254 -3.28 -17.51 -12.81
N ASP A 255 -4.50 -17.19 -13.26
CA ASP A 255 -4.82 -17.06 -14.68
C ASP A 255 -4.21 -15.80 -15.24
N THR A 256 -3.38 -15.98 -16.26
CA THR A 256 -2.81 -14.88 -17.04
C THR A 256 -3.47 -14.83 -18.41
N SER A 257 -3.50 -13.66 -19.05
CA SER A 257 -3.58 -13.51 -20.50
C SER A 257 -2.21 -13.13 -21.06
N MET A 258 -1.98 -13.31 -22.37
CA MET A 258 -0.64 -13.15 -22.94
C MET A 258 -0.68 -12.66 -24.39
N LEU A 259 0.20 -11.71 -24.70
CA LEU A 259 0.52 -11.27 -26.06
C LEU A 259 2.03 -11.37 -26.31
N GLU A 260 2.45 -12.13 -27.31
CA GLU A 260 3.85 -12.43 -27.63
C GLU A 260 4.35 -11.65 -28.86
N GLY A 261 5.68 -11.55 -29.00
CA GLY A 261 6.31 -10.98 -30.19
C GLY A 261 6.17 -9.45 -30.29
N VAL A 262 6.14 -8.80 -29.13
CA VAL A 262 5.90 -7.34 -29.00
C VAL A 262 7.09 -6.64 -28.38
N THR A 263 7.21 -5.33 -28.62
CA THR A 263 8.37 -4.54 -28.17
C THR A 263 7.99 -3.39 -27.23
N SER A 264 6.70 -3.22 -26.93
CA SER A 264 6.17 -2.13 -26.11
C SER A 264 4.87 -2.57 -25.45
N LEU A 265 4.67 -2.15 -24.20
CA LEU A 265 3.47 -2.40 -23.40
C LEU A 265 2.17 -1.95 -24.12
N ASP A 266 2.24 -0.92 -24.96
CA ASP A 266 1.10 -0.36 -25.69
C ASP A 266 0.56 -1.31 -26.77
N ALA A 267 1.34 -2.31 -27.19
CA ALA A 267 0.91 -3.30 -28.18
C ALA A 267 -0.29 -4.12 -27.69
N TYR A 268 -0.41 -4.34 -26.38
CA TYR A 268 -1.57 -4.99 -25.78
C TYR A 268 -2.56 -3.91 -25.32
N VAL A 269 -3.42 -3.47 -26.23
CA VAL A 269 -4.41 -2.44 -25.96
C VAL A 269 -5.41 -2.90 -24.91
N ASP A 270 -5.87 -1.99 -24.06
CA ASP A 270 -6.72 -2.29 -22.91
C ASP A 270 -8.00 -3.04 -23.28
N SER A 271 -8.64 -2.68 -24.40
CA SER A 271 -9.84 -3.38 -24.89
C SER A 271 -9.56 -4.83 -25.29
N ALA A 272 -8.38 -5.13 -25.85
CA ALA A 272 -7.99 -6.49 -26.21
C ALA A 272 -7.69 -7.32 -24.95
N LEU A 273 -6.98 -6.73 -23.98
CA LEU A 273 -6.74 -7.35 -22.69
C LEU A 273 -8.04 -7.79 -22.01
N LEU A 274 -9.01 -6.88 -21.96
CA LEU A 274 -10.31 -7.14 -21.34
C LEU A 274 -11.11 -8.19 -22.12
N ALA A 275 -11.02 -8.22 -23.45
CA ALA A 275 -11.63 -9.27 -24.26
C ALA A 275 -11.02 -10.65 -23.98
N ASP A 276 -9.69 -10.73 -23.82
CA ASP A 276 -9.02 -11.98 -23.47
C ASP A 276 -9.43 -12.48 -22.07
N PHE A 277 -9.63 -11.58 -21.10
CA PHE A 277 -10.18 -11.96 -19.79
C PHE A 277 -11.65 -12.40 -19.82
N ALA A 278 -12.39 -12.06 -20.87
CA ALA A 278 -13.75 -12.55 -21.09
C ALA A 278 -13.79 -13.92 -21.79
N ASP A 279 -12.68 -14.38 -22.36
CA ASP A 279 -12.54 -15.68 -23.04
C ASP A 279 -11.63 -16.61 -22.24
N VAL A 280 -12.23 -17.55 -21.49
CA VAL A 280 -11.50 -18.52 -20.65
C VAL A 280 -10.45 -19.32 -21.45
N ALA A 281 -10.65 -19.53 -22.75
CA ALA A 281 -9.68 -20.25 -23.58
C ALA A 281 -8.37 -19.46 -23.81
N LYS A 282 -8.37 -18.14 -23.54
CA LYS A 282 -7.18 -17.26 -23.60
C LYS A 282 -6.41 -17.23 -22.30
N LEU A 283 -6.98 -17.78 -21.22
CA LEU A 283 -6.40 -17.77 -19.89
C LEU A 283 -5.57 -19.03 -19.62
N SER A 284 -4.47 -18.88 -18.87
CA SER A 284 -3.64 -20.01 -18.48
C SER A 284 -2.79 -19.71 -17.24
N GLU A 285 -2.77 -20.68 -16.33
CA GLU A 285 -1.94 -20.71 -15.12
C GLU A 285 -0.55 -21.32 -15.36
N GLU A 286 -0.34 -21.99 -16.49
CA GLU A 286 0.87 -22.79 -16.75
C GLU A 286 1.99 -21.97 -17.43
N ARG A 287 1.76 -20.68 -17.66
CA ARG A 287 2.71 -19.83 -18.37
C ARG A 287 3.97 -19.59 -17.54
N THR A 288 5.11 -19.81 -18.16
CA THR A 288 6.42 -19.62 -17.55
C THR A 288 7.37 -18.90 -18.48
N PHE A 289 8.30 -18.11 -17.93
CA PHE A 289 9.14 -17.16 -18.67
C PHE A 289 10.61 -17.27 -18.27
N ALA A 290 11.51 -16.99 -19.22
CA ALA A 290 12.95 -16.93 -19.02
C ALA A 290 13.58 -15.97 -20.05
N GLY A 291 14.75 -15.43 -19.74
CA GLY A 291 15.46 -14.51 -20.65
C GLY A 291 14.67 -13.24 -20.92
N ALA A 292 14.66 -12.78 -22.17
CA ALA A 292 13.91 -11.60 -22.62
C ALA A 292 12.78 -12.03 -23.56
N PRO A 293 11.62 -12.46 -23.03
CA PRO A 293 10.61 -13.16 -23.81
C PRO A 293 9.86 -12.28 -24.82
N GLN A 294 9.96 -10.94 -24.73
CA GLN A 294 9.22 -10.00 -25.58
C GLN A 294 7.72 -10.25 -25.54
N THR A 295 7.21 -10.35 -24.31
CA THR A 295 5.84 -10.76 -24.01
C THR A 295 5.19 -9.76 -23.05
N ILE A 296 3.91 -9.46 -23.30
CA ILE A 296 3.06 -8.76 -22.35
C ILE A 296 2.14 -9.78 -21.69
N LEU A 297 2.12 -9.77 -20.37
CA LEU A 297 1.17 -10.47 -19.55
C LEU A 297 0.03 -9.57 -19.10
N GLY A 298 -1.17 -10.11 -19.11
CA GLY A 298 -2.31 -9.58 -18.39
C GLY A 298 -2.56 -10.40 -17.14
N LEU A 299 -2.76 -9.75 -16.00
CA LEU A 299 -3.14 -10.39 -14.75
C LEU A 299 -4.33 -9.67 -14.12
N TYR A 300 -5.22 -10.42 -13.48
CA TYR A 300 -6.26 -9.82 -12.66
C TYR A 300 -5.62 -9.21 -11.40
N PHE A 301 -5.78 -7.91 -11.17
CA PHE A 301 -5.06 -7.20 -10.11
C PHE A 301 -5.94 -6.97 -8.87
N LYS A 302 -7.08 -6.30 -9.01
CA LYS A 302 -7.92 -5.87 -7.87
C LYS A 302 -9.40 -5.80 -8.22
N LYS A 303 -10.28 -6.19 -7.29
CA LYS A 303 -11.73 -5.91 -7.36
C LYS A 303 -12.01 -4.59 -6.66
N SER A 304 -12.84 -3.71 -7.22
CA SER A 304 -13.30 -2.52 -6.49
C SER A 304 -14.75 -2.17 -6.82
N ALA A 305 -15.37 -1.38 -5.95
CA ALA A 305 -16.72 -0.86 -6.16
C ALA A 305 -16.82 0.11 -7.35
N GLY A 306 -15.69 0.63 -7.83
CA GLY A 306 -15.61 1.52 -8.98
C GLY A 306 -15.16 0.83 -10.27
N GLY A 307 -14.84 -0.47 -10.23
CA GLY A 307 -14.29 -1.22 -11.36
C GLY A 307 -13.32 -2.30 -10.93
N ASP A 308 -13.28 -3.41 -11.68
CA ASP A 308 -12.18 -4.36 -11.58
C ASP A 308 -10.95 -3.76 -12.27
N GLN A 309 -9.77 -4.02 -11.72
CA GLN A 309 -8.49 -3.54 -12.21
C GLN A 309 -7.61 -4.73 -12.60
N TYR A 310 -6.91 -4.57 -13.71
CA TYR A 310 -6.02 -5.56 -14.30
C TYR A 310 -4.61 -4.96 -14.40
N LEU A 311 -3.61 -5.79 -14.19
CA LEU A 311 -2.20 -5.46 -14.38
C LEU A 311 -1.81 -5.88 -15.80
N LYS A 312 -1.28 -4.93 -16.57
CA LYS A 312 -0.66 -5.18 -17.86
C LYS A 312 0.85 -5.02 -17.69
N MET A 313 1.63 -6.01 -18.10
CA MET A 313 3.05 -6.09 -17.75
C MET A 313 3.90 -6.61 -18.92
N TYR A 314 4.78 -5.78 -19.44
CA TYR A 314 5.76 -6.16 -20.46
C TYR A 314 7.05 -6.63 -19.79
N ILE A 315 7.44 -7.88 -20.07
CA ILE A 315 8.62 -8.49 -19.46
C ILE A 315 9.84 -8.17 -20.31
N HIS A 316 10.71 -7.27 -19.81
CA HIS A 316 11.97 -6.94 -20.47
C HIS A 316 13.00 -8.05 -20.31
N ARG A 317 13.19 -8.52 -19.08
CA ARG A 317 14.12 -9.62 -18.78
C ARG A 317 13.76 -10.32 -17.47
N VAL A 318 14.08 -11.61 -17.43
CA VAL A 318 14.06 -12.47 -16.25
C VAL A 318 15.51 -12.76 -15.87
N ASP A 319 15.94 -12.27 -14.71
CA ASP A 319 17.31 -12.38 -14.23
C ASP A 319 17.45 -13.65 -13.39
N ILE A 320 17.93 -14.72 -14.03
CA ILE A 320 18.25 -16.01 -13.42
C ILE A 320 19.69 -16.38 -13.83
N VAL A 321 20.55 -16.64 -12.85
CA VAL A 321 21.94 -17.06 -13.08
C VAL A 321 22.15 -18.39 -12.39
N GLU A 322 22.50 -19.43 -13.14
CA GLU A 322 22.78 -20.79 -12.62
C GLU A 322 21.64 -21.41 -11.77
N GLY A 323 20.39 -20.95 -11.96
CA GLY A 323 19.23 -21.40 -11.19
C GLY A 323 18.86 -20.49 -10.03
N ASP A 324 19.69 -19.48 -9.73
CA ASP A 324 19.41 -18.48 -8.71
C ASP A 324 18.62 -17.31 -9.33
N PHE A 325 17.38 -17.16 -8.87
CA PHE A 325 16.50 -16.07 -9.26
C PHE A 325 16.91 -14.78 -8.56
N SER A 326 17.20 -13.75 -9.34
CA SER A 326 17.54 -12.40 -8.84
C SER A 326 16.37 -11.42 -9.00
N GLY A 327 15.54 -11.57 -10.03
CA GLY A 327 14.39 -10.71 -10.23
C GLY A 327 13.83 -10.74 -11.65
N VAL A 328 12.79 -9.94 -11.89
CA VAL A 328 12.23 -9.70 -13.23
C VAL A 328 12.10 -8.20 -13.45
N LEU A 329 12.72 -7.69 -14.51
CA LEU A 329 12.51 -6.32 -14.94
C LEU A 329 11.28 -6.23 -15.83
N VAL A 330 10.33 -5.39 -15.42
CA VAL A 330 9.08 -5.19 -16.15
C VAL A 330 8.75 -3.72 -16.31
N GLU A 331 8.09 -3.41 -17.43
CA GLU A 331 7.29 -2.21 -17.63
C GLU A 331 5.83 -2.58 -17.34
N TYR A 332 5.09 -1.76 -16.62
CA TYR A 332 3.73 -2.11 -16.22
C TYR A 332 2.74 -0.94 -16.22
N GLY A 333 1.46 -1.28 -16.25
CA GLY A 333 0.34 -0.34 -16.15
C GLY A 333 -0.91 -1.02 -15.60
N PHE A 334 -1.82 -0.20 -15.08
CA PHE A 334 -3.11 -0.67 -14.58
C PHE A 334 -4.21 -0.32 -15.56
N VAL A 335 -5.08 -1.29 -15.84
CA VAL A 335 -6.24 -1.16 -16.71
C VAL A 335 -7.49 -1.31 -15.85
N ASN A 336 -8.34 -0.28 -15.86
CA ASN A 336 -9.59 -0.29 -15.11
C ASN A 336 -10.76 -0.64 -16.02
N THR A 337 -11.72 -1.40 -15.49
CA THR A 337 -13.02 -1.65 -16.12
C THR A 337 -14.09 -0.77 -15.51
N ALA A 338 -15.12 -0.42 -16.30
CA ALA A 338 -16.29 0.31 -15.80
C ALA A 338 -17.33 -0.61 -15.11
N THR A 339 -17.20 -1.92 -15.28
CA THR A 339 -18.16 -2.93 -14.78
C THR A 339 -17.51 -3.73 -13.66
N THR A 340 -18.16 -3.78 -12.50
CA THR A 340 -17.64 -4.50 -11.32
C THR A 340 -18.23 -5.90 -11.24
N ALA A 341 -17.44 -6.90 -10.83
CA ALA A 341 -17.99 -8.15 -10.31
C ALA A 341 -18.59 -7.99 -8.90
N ILE A 342 -18.54 -6.79 -8.31
CA ILE A 342 -19.12 -6.45 -7.01
C ILE A 342 -20.62 -6.21 -7.16
N SER A 343 -21.42 -7.15 -6.64
CA SER A 343 -22.86 -6.97 -6.54
C SER A 343 -23.18 -6.22 -5.25
N LYS A 344 -23.93 -5.12 -5.36
CA LYS A 344 -24.46 -4.37 -4.22
C LYS A 344 -25.97 -4.39 -4.30
N GLY A 345 -26.62 -4.48 -3.16
CA GLY A 345 -28.07 -4.43 -3.14
C GLY A 345 -28.61 -4.50 -1.72
N GLN A 346 -29.89 -4.83 -1.62
CA GLN A 346 -30.58 -5.04 -0.37
C GLN A 346 -31.20 -6.44 -0.38
N LYS A 347 -31.07 -7.19 0.71
CA LYS A 347 -31.71 -8.50 0.89
C LYS A 347 -32.52 -8.51 2.18
N THR A 348 -33.59 -9.30 2.17
CA THR A 348 -34.36 -9.63 3.37
C THR A 348 -33.99 -11.03 3.83
N LEU A 349 -33.53 -11.16 5.07
CA LEU A 349 -33.23 -12.40 5.76
C LEU A 349 -34.42 -12.74 6.65
N MET A 350 -35.05 -13.90 6.45
CA MET A 350 -36.23 -14.29 7.23
C MET A 350 -35.83 -14.84 8.61
N LEU A 351 -36.66 -14.72 9.64
CA LEU A 351 -36.46 -15.56 10.83
C LEU A 351 -36.83 -17.01 10.50
N ALA A 352 -36.09 -17.97 11.05
CA ALA A 352 -36.34 -19.39 10.82
C ALA A 352 -37.75 -19.78 11.30
N GLY A 353 -38.53 -20.39 10.41
CA GLY A 353 -39.92 -20.75 10.69
C GLY A 353 -40.92 -19.58 10.59
N ALA A 354 -40.49 -18.37 10.23
CA ALA A 354 -41.39 -17.26 9.93
C ALA A 354 -42.15 -17.49 8.62
N THR A 355 -43.34 -16.89 8.51
CA THR A 355 -44.09 -16.87 7.25
C THR A 355 -43.36 -15.97 6.26
N LEU A 356 -43.27 -16.42 5.00
CA LEU A 356 -42.66 -15.65 3.91
C LEU A 356 -43.30 -14.26 3.80
N ALA A 357 -42.46 -13.23 3.86
CA ALA A 357 -42.90 -11.88 3.59
C ALA A 357 -43.18 -11.68 2.09
N GLU A 358 -44.18 -10.85 1.77
CA GLU A 358 -44.46 -10.44 0.39
C GLU A 358 -43.23 -9.72 -0.20
N GLY A 359 -42.81 -10.13 -1.41
CA GLY A 359 -41.61 -9.62 -2.08
C GLY A 359 -40.28 -10.25 -1.65
N ALA A 360 -40.29 -11.26 -0.77
CA ALA A 360 -39.07 -12.00 -0.43
C ALA A 360 -38.60 -12.85 -1.64
N VAL A 361 -37.39 -12.57 -2.12
CA VAL A 361 -36.72 -13.31 -3.21
C VAL A 361 -35.90 -14.46 -2.63
N TYR A 362 -35.90 -15.63 -3.28
CA TYR A 362 -35.01 -16.74 -2.91
C TYR A 362 -33.56 -16.28 -3.03
N ALA A 363 -32.78 -16.47 -1.96
CA ALA A 363 -31.38 -16.09 -1.99
C ALA A 363 -30.63 -17.11 -2.86
N THR A 364 -30.39 -16.78 -4.11
CA THR A 364 -29.20 -17.25 -4.83
C THR A 364 -27.94 -16.74 -4.11
N ASP A 365 -26.76 -17.18 -4.53
CA ASP A 365 -25.42 -16.95 -3.93
C ASP A 365 -24.99 -15.47 -3.75
N PHE A 366 -25.94 -14.53 -3.79
CA PHE A 366 -25.80 -13.08 -3.73
C PHE A 366 -25.02 -12.47 -4.93
N ILE A 367 -24.47 -13.31 -5.80
CA ILE A 367 -23.82 -12.92 -7.06
C ILE A 367 -24.81 -12.97 -8.22
N ASN A 368 -25.61 -14.03 -8.30
CA ASN A 368 -26.53 -14.27 -9.42
C ASN A 368 -27.97 -14.10 -8.98
N ASP A 369 -28.55 -12.89 -9.02
CA ASP A 369 -30.00 -12.76 -8.85
C ASP A 369 -30.71 -13.40 -10.04
N SER A 370 -31.21 -14.63 -9.88
CA SER A 370 -32.11 -15.25 -10.83
C SER A 370 -33.44 -15.58 -10.14
N ASP A 371 -34.53 -15.38 -10.88
CA ASP A 371 -35.90 -15.43 -10.38
C ASP A 371 -36.36 -16.82 -9.91
N ASP A 372 -35.52 -17.86 -9.97
CA ASP A 372 -35.97 -19.20 -9.66
C ASP A 372 -34.86 -20.09 -9.07
N THR A 373 -34.74 -20.06 -7.74
CA THR A 373 -34.25 -21.23 -7.01
C THR A 373 -35.17 -21.52 -5.83
N ALA A 374 -36.31 -22.12 -6.13
CA ALA A 374 -37.22 -22.70 -5.15
C ALA A 374 -36.43 -23.51 -4.10
N GLY A 375 -36.47 -23.05 -2.84
CA GLY A 375 -35.94 -23.78 -1.70
C GLY A 375 -34.60 -23.30 -1.11
N ARG A 376 -34.13 -22.09 -1.45
CA ARG A 376 -32.90 -21.49 -0.86
C ARG A 376 -33.13 -20.18 -0.12
N LEU A 377 -34.00 -20.18 0.89
CA LEU A 377 -34.22 -19.01 1.73
C LEU A 377 -33.07 -18.86 2.72
N SER A 378 -32.46 -17.67 2.78
CA SER A 378 -31.59 -17.30 3.91
C SER A 378 -32.45 -17.03 5.14
N PHE A 379 -32.08 -17.61 6.29
CA PHE A 379 -32.80 -17.39 7.52
C PHE A 379 -31.87 -17.14 8.71
N ILE A 380 -32.39 -16.47 9.75
CA ILE A 380 -31.78 -16.33 11.07
C ILE A 380 -32.56 -17.18 12.07
N SER A 381 -31.88 -18.12 12.73
CA SER A 381 -32.44 -19.05 13.72
C SER A 381 -31.73 -18.89 15.06
N ALA A 382 -32.47 -18.87 16.17
CA ALA A 382 -31.88 -18.95 17.51
C ALA A 382 -31.21 -20.31 17.81
N THR A 383 -31.51 -21.34 17.01
CA THR A 383 -30.92 -22.68 17.16
C THR A 383 -29.81 -22.94 16.12
N GLN A 384 -29.93 -22.36 14.93
CA GLN A 384 -29.08 -22.69 13.77
C GLN A 384 -28.25 -21.51 13.23
N GLY A 385 -28.37 -20.28 13.76
CA GLY A 385 -27.62 -19.13 13.24
C GLY A 385 -28.19 -18.51 11.96
N LEU A 386 -27.37 -17.73 11.24
CA LEU A 386 -27.66 -17.31 9.87
C LEU A 386 -27.33 -18.48 8.93
N GLY A 387 -28.32 -18.98 8.19
CA GLY A 387 -28.17 -20.18 7.36
C GLY A 387 -29.03 -20.14 6.11
N SER A 388 -29.04 -21.25 5.38
CA SER A 388 -29.98 -21.52 4.29
C SER A 388 -30.74 -22.80 4.54
N THR A 389 -31.94 -22.89 3.97
CA THR A 389 -32.81 -24.08 4.08
C THR A 389 -32.17 -25.39 3.59
N ASP A 390 -31.09 -25.31 2.81
CA ASP A 390 -30.29 -26.44 2.32
C ASP A 390 -28.92 -26.62 3.03
N ASN A 391 -28.67 -25.88 4.11
CA ASN A 391 -27.44 -25.95 4.94
C ASN A 391 -26.12 -25.75 4.17
N SER A 392 -26.14 -25.07 3.03
CA SER A 392 -24.98 -24.98 2.13
C SER A 392 -24.06 -23.77 2.37
N ARG A 393 -24.18 -23.05 3.50
CA ARG A 393 -23.56 -21.71 3.71
C ARG A 393 -22.81 -21.62 5.03
N ILE A 394 -21.69 -20.87 5.04
CA ILE A 394 -20.87 -20.59 6.23
C ILE A 394 -20.94 -19.07 6.51
N VAL A 395 -21.25 -18.68 7.74
CA VAL A 395 -21.42 -17.26 8.11
C VAL A 395 -20.51 -16.93 9.29
N ILE A 396 -19.87 -15.77 9.24
CA ILE A 396 -19.10 -15.20 10.35
C ILE A 396 -19.88 -14.01 10.91
N ALA A 397 -19.83 -13.83 12.22
CA ALA A 397 -20.20 -12.57 12.85
C ALA A 397 -18.95 -11.94 13.42
N ILE A 398 -18.62 -10.74 12.95
CA ILE A 398 -17.50 -9.96 13.44
C ILE A 398 -18.11 -8.91 14.35
N ASP A 399 -17.63 -8.87 15.59
CA ASP A 399 -18.06 -7.88 16.56
C ASP A 399 -17.41 -6.51 16.24
N GLY A 400 -18.22 -5.45 16.23
CA GLY A 400 -17.77 -4.14 16.67
C GLY A 400 -17.28 -3.10 15.66
N GLN A 401 -17.54 -3.20 14.34
CA GLN A 401 -17.21 -2.09 13.41
C GLN A 401 -18.42 -1.67 12.51
N PRO A 402 -19.01 -0.48 12.74
CA PRO A 402 -20.36 -0.11 12.27
C PRO A 402 -20.45 0.59 10.89
N ASP A 403 -19.42 0.50 10.04
CA ASP A 403 -19.44 1.22 8.75
C ASP A 403 -18.99 0.33 7.59
N ILE A 404 -19.94 0.01 6.70
CA ILE A 404 -19.71 -0.74 5.46
C ILE A 404 -18.73 -0.01 4.51
N ASN A 405 -18.55 1.31 4.66
CA ASN A 405 -17.58 2.09 3.91
C ASN A 405 -16.17 2.08 4.55
N LYS A 406 -16.03 1.59 5.78
CA LYS A 406 -14.75 1.39 6.49
C LYS A 406 -14.34 -0.07 6.60
N LEU A 407 -15.30 -1.00 6.45
CA LEU A 407 -15.03 -2.41 6.18
C LEU A 407 -14.55 -2.52 4.74
N SER A 408 -13.27 -2.20 4.53
CA SER A 408 -12.63 -2.42 3.24
C SER A 408 -12.40 -3.91 2.97
N ALA A 409 -12.55 -4.81 3.97
CA ALA A 409 -12.31 -6.24 3.85
C ALA A 409 -13.02 -7.15 4.88
N ALA A 410 -13.31 -8.39 4.48
CA ALA A 410 -13.70 -9.49 5.39
C ALA A 410 -12.46 -10.24 5.95
N PRO A 411 -12.50 -10.82 7.16
CA PRO A 411 -11.40 -11.56 7.75
C PRO A 411 -11.15 -12.90 7.04
N GLU A 412 -9.88 -13.29 6.98
CA GLU A 412 -9.33 -14.50 6.37
C GLU A 412 -10.03 -15.79 6.85
N TRP A 413 -10.12 -16.82 5.98
CA TRP A 413 -10.59 -18.18 6.30
C TRP A 413 -9.42 -19.19 6.41
N LEU A 414 -8.88 -19.41 7.62
CA LEU A 414 -7.67 -20.20 7.91
C LEU A 414 -7.88 -21.73 7.97
N SER A 415 -8.69 -22.32 7.08
CA SER A 415 -8.84 -23.78 6.96
C SER A 415 -9.18 -24.52 8.28
N GLY A 416 -10.29 -24.13 8.93
CA GLY A 416 -10.88 -24.89 10.03
C GLY A 416 -10.63 -24.38 11.46
N GLY A 417 -9.99 -23.22 11.65
CA GLY A 417 -9.90 -22.56 12.97
C GLY A 417 -11.07 -21.62 13.25
N ASN A 418 -11.74 -21.71 14.40
CA ASN A 418 -12.75 -20.75 14.91
C ASN A 418 -13.90 -20.28 13.97
N TYR A 419 -14.14 -20.95 12.83
CA TYR A 419 -15.31 -20.73 11.98
C TYR A 419 -16.45 -21.61 12.47
N ASP A 420 -17.43 -20.97 13.09
CA ASP A 420 -18.52 -21.68 13.75
C ASP A 420 -19.69 -21.90 12.79
N PHE A 421 -19.86 -23.14 12.32
CA PHE A 421 -20.98 -23.59 11.50
C PHE A 421 -22.26 -23.64 12.31
N ASN A 422 -23.32 -22.92 11.91
CA ASN A 422 -24.68 -23.07 12.46
C ASN A 422 -24.70 -23.35 13.98
N SER A 423 -23.85 -22.66 14.75
CA SER A 423 -23.54 -23.04 16.13
C SER A 423 -24.08 -22.03 17.12
N THR A 424 -24.46 -22.52 18.31
CA THR A 424 -24.81 -21.67 19.45
C THR A 424 -23.68 -20.70 19.80
N ALA A 425 -22.43 -20.98 19.44
CA ALA A 425 -21.28 -20.10 19.70
C ALA A 425 -21.16 -18.94 18.68
N ALA A 426 -21.46 -19.18 17.38
CA ALA A 426 -21.62 -18.11 16.38
C ALA A 426 -22.74 -17.16 16.82
N LEU A 427 -23.86 -17.75 17.27
CA LEU A 427 -24.97 -17.03 17.84
C LEU A 427 -24.61 -16.29 19.13
N THR A 428 -23.84 -16.88 20.05
CA THR A 428 -23.43 -16.18 21.27
C THR A 428 -22.55 -14.96 20.97
N ARG A 429 -21.83 -14.94 19.84
CA ARG A 429 -21.09 -13.75 19.39
C ARG A 429 -22.01 -12.71 18.73
N VAL A 430 -22.95 -13.15 17.89
CA VAL A 430 -23.99 -12.28 17.30
C VAL A 430 -24.93 -11.69 18.36
N PHE A 431 -25.34 -12.49 19.36
CA PHE A 431 -26.32 -12.18 20.40
C PHE A 431 -25.71 -11.57 21.67
N LYS A 432 -24.40 -11.66 21.89
CA LYS A 432 -23.76 -10.96 23.03
C LYS A 432 -24.00 -9.46 22.96
N ASN A 433 -24.19 -8.95 21.75
CA ASN A 433 -24.73 -7.63 21.48
C ASN A 433 -26.13 -7.86 20.88
N GLN A 434 -27.17 -7.16 21.35
CA GLN A 434 -28.45 -7.21 20.64
C GLN A 434 -28.21 -6.62 19.25
N LEU A 435 -28.52 -7.36 18.17
CA LEU A 435 -28.39 -6.80 16.83
C LEU A 435 -29.30 -5.58 16.71
N GLU A 436 -28.75 -4.48 16.23
CA GLU A 436 -29.46 -3.22 16.00
C GLU A 436 -29.34 -2.79 14.53
N ALA A 437 -30.26 -1.94 14.10
CA ALA A 437 -30.12 -1.28 12.82
C ALA A 437 -28.83 -0.46 12.82
N GLY A 438 -27.96 -0.70 11.84
CA GLY A 438 -26.63 -0.12 11.73
C GLY A 438 -25.47 -1.11 11.90
N ASP A 439 -25.71 -2.27 12.52
CA ASP A 439 -24.68 -3.30 12.70
C ASP A 439 -24.22 -3.91 11.38
N ALA A 440 -22.96 -4.34 11.31
CA ALA A 440 -22.38 -4.96 10.13
C ALA A 440 -21.75 -6.33 10.43
N PHE A 441 -21.79 -7.25 9.45
CA PHE A 441 -21.22 -8.60 9.55
C PHE A 441 -20.75 -9.14 8.19
N ALA A 442 -20.04 -10.27 8.16
CA ALA A 442 -19.46 -10.85 6.93
C ALA A 442 -19.74 -12.35 6.76
N ALA A 443 -20.02 -12.83 5.55
CA ALA A 443 -20.20 -14.26 5.26
C ALA A 443 -19.23 -14.75 4.17
N TYR A 444 -18.88 -16.03 4.23
CA TYR A 444 -18.04 -16.71 3.23
C TYR A 444 -18.84 -17.83 2.55
N PHE A 445 -18.75 -17.95 1.23
CA PHE A 445 -19.51 -18.89 0.42
C PHE A 445 -18.58 -19.98 -0.14
N PRO A 446 -18.48 -21.16 0.49
CA PRO A 446 -17.44 -22.14 0.14
C PRO A 446 -17.59 -22.75 -1.25
N LYS A 447 -18.83 -22.83 -1.75
CA LYS A 447 -19.13 -23.42 -3.06
C LYS A 447 -18.67 -22.53 -4.22
N THR A 448 -18.86 -21.23 -4.06
CA THR A 448 -18.63 -20.19 -5.08
C THR A 448 -17.41 -19.33 -4.79
N LYS A 449 -16.75 -19.60 -3.65
CA LYS A 449 -15.43 -19.10 -3.30
C LYS A 449 -15.35 -17.59 -3.05
N HIS A 450 -16.40 -16.98 -2.50
CA HIS A 450 -16.47 -15.52 -2.32
C HIS A 450 -16.92 -15.09 -0.92
N TYR A 451 -16.75 -13.80 -0.61
CA TYR A 451 -17.24 -13.15 0.60
C TYR A 451 -18.37 -12.15 0.34
N ALA A 452 -19.24 -11.95 1.32
CA ALA A 452 -20.20 -10.85 1.35
C ALA A 452 -20.15 -10.10 2.68
N LEU A 453 -20.21 -8.78 2.61
CA LEU A 453 -20.41 -7.87 3.75
C LEU A 453 -21.88 -7.47 3.81
N PHE A 454 -22.42 -7.37 5.02
CA PHE A 454 -23.80 -7.00 5.29
C PHE A 454 -23.84 -5.86 6.28
N LYS A 455 -24.79 -4.94 6.11
CA LYS A 455 -25.17 -3.92 7.07
C LYS A 455 -26.67 -4.01 7.34
N ILE A 456 -27.07 -4.12 8.60
CA ILE A 456 -28.46 -4.17 9.00
C ILE A 456 -29.10 -2.80 8.76
N ASN A 457 -30.06 -2.76 7.85
CA ASN A 457 -30.85 -1.57 7.58
C ASN A 457 -32.06 -1.50 8.53
N SER A 458 -32.75 -2.64 8.74
CA SER A 458 -33.87 -2.69 9.67
C SER A 458 -34.09 -4.10 10.25
N ILE A 459 -34.71 -4.15 11.43
CA ILE A 459 -35.09 -5.39 12.12
C ILE A 459 -36.60 -5.34 12.37
N ALA A 460 -37.31 -6.38 11.97
CA ALA A 460 -38.73 -6.57 12.26
C ALA A 460 -38.96 -7.92 12.96
N ALA A 461 -40.19 -8.15 13.42
CA ALA A 461 -40.55 -9.34 14.19
C ALA A 461 -40.40 -10.67 13.43
N ASP A 462 -40.35 -10.63 12.09
CA ASP A 462 -40.31 -11.79 11.20
C ASP A 462 -39.08 -11.82 10.27
N ARG A 463 -38.29 -10.73 10.20
CA ARG A 463 -37.23 -10.56 9.21
C ARG A 463 -36.18 -9.52 9.62
N ILE A 464 -35.02 -9.57 8.97
CA ILE A 464 -33.98 -8.54 9.00
C ILE A 464 -33.70 -8.09 7.57
N VAL A 465 -33.71 -6.79 7.32
CA VAL A 465 -33.31 -6.21 6.03
C VAL A 465 -31.86 -5.78 6.14
N VAL A 466 -31.04 -6.25 5.20
CA VAL A 466 -29.61 -5.94 5.13
C VAL A 466 -29.27 -5.32 3.79
N ASP A 467 -28.49 -4.25 3.80
CA ASP A 467 -27.73 -3.84 2.63
C ASP A 467 -26.51 -4.76 2.52
N TYR A 468 -26.18 -5.21 1.31
CA TYR A 468 -25.07 -6.13 1.09
C TYR A 468 -24.10 -5.62 0.03
N ILE A 469 -22.84 -6.02 0.19
CA ILE A 469 -21.82 -5.92 -0.84
C ILE A 469 -21.18 -7.30 -0.96
N VAL A 470 -21.24 -7.89 -2.13
CA VAL A 470 -20.65 -9.20 -2.44
C VAL A 470 -19.42 -8.98 -3.29
N ASN A 471 -18.36 -9.74 -3.03
CA ASN A 471 -17.02 -9.55 -3.60
C ASN A 471 -16.31 -8.27 -3.10
N ALA A 472 -16.66 -7.78 -1.90
CA ALA A 472 -15.87 -6.77 -1.20
C ALA A 472 -14.60 -7.39 -0.57
N SER A 473 -13.55 -7.48 -1.40
CA SER A 473 -12.13 -7.22 -1.12
C SER A 473 -11.07 -8.33 -1.21
N GLU A 474 -9.97 -7.89 -1.83
CA GLU A 474 -8.53 -7.93 -1.55
C GLU A 474 -7.75 -9.21 -1.22
N ASP A 475 -8.34 -10.34 -0.83
CA ASP A 475 -7.48 -11.51 -0.58
C ASP A 475 -8.16 -12.87 -0.81
N GLU A 476 -8.17 -13.32 -2.06
CA GLU A 476 -8.38 -14.73 -2.43
C GLU A 476 -7.11 -15.59 -2.22
N ARG A 477 -6.11 -15.06 -1.49
CA ARG A 477 -4.77 -15.68 -1.34
C ARG A 477 -4.71 -17.04 -0.66
N LEU A 478 -5.83 -17.59 -0.20
CA LEU A 478 -5.87 -18.92 0.40
C LEU A 478 -6.92 -19.85 -0.22
N PHE A 479 -7.14 -19.78 -1.53
CA PHE A 479 -7.56 -20.97 -2.28
C PHE A 479 -6.38 -21.90 -2.56
N LYS A 480 -5.82 -22.49 -1.51
CA LYS A 480 -5.16 -23.79 -1.56
C LYS A 480 -5.73 -24.73 -0.51
#